data_AF-A0A529NX83-F1
#
_entry.id   AF-A0A529NX83-F1
#
_cell.length_a   1.000
_cell.length_b   1.000
_cell.length_c   1.000
_cell.angle_alpha   90.00
_cell.angle_beta   90.00
_cell.angle_gamma   90.00
#
_symmetry.space_group_name_H-M   'P 1'
#
loop_
_entity.id
_entity.type
_entity.pdbx_description
1 polymer ?
#
loop_
_entity_poly.entity_id
_entity_poly.type
_entity_poly.pdbx_seq_one_letter_code
_entity_poly.pdbx_strand_id
1 'polypeptide(L)'
;MSTTIAPLAPELWADFEDLFGKQGACYGCWCTHFRLAPAVRRANDKQRNKDHIKARIEAGPPPGLLAFEDGKAVGWMQIGPRADVPEWNNPGRGSAPVDPADTADASVWAISCFFIRVKARGRGISHRLVEGGIEFARQNGAR
;
A
#
# COMPACT_ATOMS: atom_id res chain seq x y z
N MET A 1 18.23 13.58 -9.62
CA MET A 1 17.67 12.89 -8.43
C MET A 1 17.21 11.51 -8.86
N SER A 2 17.96 10.48 -8.47
CA SER A 2 17.58 9.08 -8.70
C SER A 2 16.53 8.69 -7.65
N THR A 3 15.44 8.08 -8.08
CA THR A 3 14.46 7.51 -7.15
C THR A 3 14.60 6.01 -7.21
N THR A 4 14.85 5.39 -6.06
CA THR A 4 14.91 3.93 -5.95
C THR A 4 13.58 3.41 -5.45
N ILE A 5 13.07 2.34 -6.06
CA ILE A 5 11.83 1.67 -5.64
C ILE A 5 12.21 0.35 -4.98
N ALA A 6 11.66 0.08 -3.79
CA ALA A 6 11.93 -1.14 -3.04
C ALA A 6 10.65 -1.73 -2.44
N PRO A 7 10.48 -3.07 -2.42
CA PRO A 7 9.38 -3.72 -1.70
C PRO A 7 9.45 -3.46 -0.21
N LEU A 8 8.30 -3.21 0.42
CA LEU A 8 8.20 -3.00 1.87
C LEU A 8 8.35 -4.33 2.62
N ALA A 9 9.60 -4.74 2.81
CA ALA A 9 9.99 -5.85 3.65
C ALA A 9 10.15 -5.41 5.13
N PRO A 10 10.17 -6.34 6.11
CA PRO A 10 10.22 -6.01 7.53
C PRO A 10 11.38 -5.09 7.94
N GLU A 11 12.53 -5.22 7.28
CA GLU A 11 13.71 -4.38 7.52
C GLU A 11 13.49 -2.89 7.18
N LEU A 12 12.52 -2.57 6.30
CA LEU A 12 12.16 -1.21 5.93
C LEU A 12 11.03 -0.62 6.79
N TRP A 13 10.65 -1.30 7.89
CA TRP A 13 9.60 -0.82 8.79
C TRP A 13 9.90 0.60 9.30
N ALA A 14 11.14 0.89 9.68
CA ALA A 14 11.52 2.20 10.20
C ALA A 14 11.31 3.31 9.16
N ASP A 15 11.63 3.05 7.90
CA ASP A 15 11.43 4.00 6.79
C ASP A 15 9.95 4.24 6.49
N PHE A 16 9.14 3.18 6.50
CA PHE A 16 7.69 3.29 6.34
C PHE A 16 7.04 4.08 7.49
N GLU A 17 7.47 3.80 8.72
CA GLU A 17 7.00 4.50 9.91
C GLU A 17 7.35 6.00 9.88
N ASP A 18 8.59 6.33 9.48
CA ASP A 18 9.03 7.71 9.29
C ASP A 18 8.27 8.42 8.14
N LEU A 19 8.00 7.70 7.04
CA LEU A 19 7.24 8.22 5.91
C LEU A 19 5.84 8.66 6.35
N PHE A 20 5.13 7.80 7.09
CA PHE A 20 3.76 8.07 7.53
C PHE A 20 3.72 9.02 8.73
N GLY A 21 4.78 9.05 9.54
CA GLY A 21 4.97 9.94 10.66
C GLY A 21 3.92 9.78 11.75
N LYS A 22 3.90 10.74 12.70
CA LYS A 22 3.01 10.72 13.87
C LYS A 22 1.51 10.69 13.53
N GLN A 23 1.15 11.13 12.33
CA GLN A 23 -0.22 11.18 11.85
C GLN A 23 -0.65 9.90 11.12
N GLY A 24 0.23 8.92 10.89
CA GLY A 24 -0.12 7.67 10.23
C GLY A 24 -0.67 7.86 8.82
N ALA A 25 0.03 8.65 8.01
CA ALA A 25 -0.41 9.12 6.69
C ALA A 25 -1.70 9.98 6.75
N CYS A 26 -2.80 9.50 6.18
CA CYS A 26 -4.07 10.22 6.10
C CYS A 26 -4.92 9.94 7.34
N TYR A 27 -4.79 10.78 8.38
CA TYR A 27 -5.60 10.71 9.61
C TYR A 27 -5.52 9.36 10.35
N GLY A 28 -4.32 8.76 10.43
CA GLY A 28 -4.08 7.53 11.19
C GLY A 28 -4.52 6.26 10.46
N CYS A 29 -4.65 6.32 9.12
CA CYS A 29 -5.09 5.18 8.35
C CYS A 29 -4.03 4.06 8.28
N TRP A 30 -2.73 4.39 8.31
CA TRP A 30 -1.63 3.43 8.17
C TRP A 30 -1.82 2.42 7.01
N CYS A 31 -2.53 2.88 5.95
CA CYS A 31 -3.06 2.14 4.79
C CYS A 31 -3.88 0.87 5.05
N THR A 32 -4.53 0.76 6.22
CA THR A 32 -5.50 -0.29 6.52
C THR A 32 -6.91 -0.02 5.96
N HIS A 33 -7.13 1.13 5.31
CA HIS A 33 -8.47 1.59 4.89
C HIS A 33 -9.25 0.57 4.05
N PHE A 34 -8.59 -0.09 3.10
CA PHE A 34 -9.20 -1.11 2.25
C PHE A 34 -8.99 -2.54 2.75
N ARG A 35 -8.22 -2.71 3.83
CA ARG A 35 -7.95 -4.00 4.47
C ARG A 35 -9.00 -4.34 5.52
N LEU A 36 -9.45 -3.32 6.25
CA LEU A 36 -10.37 -3.46 7.36
C LEU A 36 -11.79 -3.06 6.99
N ALA A 37 -12.75 -3.88 7.42
CA ALA A 37 -14.17 -3.60 7.27
C ALA A 37 -14.56 -2.24 7.88
N PRO A 38 -15.56 -1.53 7.34
CA PRO A 38 -15.95 -0.19 7.81
C PRO A 38 -16.33 -0.13 9.29
N ALA A 39 -16.95 -1.18 9.84
CA ALA A 39 -17.25 -1.26 11.26
C ALA A 39 -15.97 -1.32 12.12
N VAL A 40 -15.00 -2.16 11.73
CA VAL A 40 -13.71 -2.28 12.41
C VAL A 40 -12.92 -0.97 12.35
N ARG A 41 -12.87 -0.33 11.17
CA ARG A 41 -12.20 0.97 11.02
C ARG A 41 -12.74 2.06 11.91
N ARG A 42 -14.07 2.09 12.12
CA ARG A 42 -14.72 3.07 13.02
C ARG A 42 -14.43 2.80 14.49
N ALA A 43 -14.22 1.54 14.87
CA ALA A 43 -13.91 1.14 16.24
C ALA A 43 -12.39 1.17 16.54
N ASN A 44 -11.54 1.19 15.52
CA ASN A 44 -10.09 1.24 15.65
C ASN A 44 -9.57 2.65 15.91
N ASP A 45 -8.36 2.70 16.47
CA ASP A 45 -7.56 3.91 16.58
C ASP A 45 -6.29 3.80 15.72
N LYS A 46 -5.51 4.90 15.69
CA LYS A 46 -4.27 4.98 14.92
C LYS A 46 -3.22 3.95 15.36
N GLN A 47 -3.20 3.54 16.63
CA GLN A 47 -2.21 2.61 17.14
C GLN A 47 -2.56 1.19 16.69
N ARG A 48 -3.83 0.79 16.84
CA ARG A 48 -4.32 -0.50 16.33
C ARG A 48 -4.14 -0.64 14.82
N ASN A 49 -4.33 0.43 14.06
CA ASN A 49 -4.07 0.43 12.62
C ASN A 49 -2.57 0.24 12.30
N LYS A 50 -1.69 0.91 13.07
CA LYS A 50 -0.24 0.76 12.96
C LYS A 50 0.22 -0.67 13.27
N ASP A 51 -0.29 -1.25 14.35
CA ASP A 51 0.03 -2.62 14.76
C ASP A 51 -0.46 -3.63 13.71
N HIS A 52 -1.66 -3.41 13.15
CA HIS A 52 -2.21 -4.24 12.10
C HIS A 52 -1.35 -4.23 10.83
N ILE A 53 -0.94 -3.05 10.33
CA ILE A 53 -0.09 -3.00 9.13
C ILE A 53 1.31 -3.55 9.41
N LYS A 54 1.85 -3.36 10.62
CA LYS A 54 3.14 -3.94 11.02
C LYS A 54 3.12 -5.46 10.95
N ALA A 55 2.14 -6.09 11.58
CA ALA A 55 1.97 -7.55 11.53
C ALA A 55 1.78 -8.05 10.09
N ARG A 56 1.08 -7.29 9.24
CA ARG A 56 0.92 -7.64 7.82
C ARG A 56 2.24 -7.57 7.04
N ILE A 57 3.09 -6.58 7.29
CA ILE A 57 4.41 -6.47 6.68
C ILE A 57 5.30 -7.64 7.12
N GLU A 58 5.28 -7.97 8.42
CA GLU A 58 6.02 -9.11 8.99
C GLU A 58 5.59 -10.46 8.42
N ALA A 59 4.28 -10.66 8.20
CA ALA A 59 3.76 -11.90 7.63
C ALA A 59 4.14 -12.11 6.16
N GLY A 60 4.35 -11.02 5.41
CA GLY A 60 4.61 -11.08 3.98
C GLY A 60 3.44 -11.68 3.15
N PRO A 61 3.58 -11.74 1.81
CA PRO A 61 4.58 -11.02 1.01
C PRO A 61 4.42 -9.49 1.17
N PRO A 62 5.43 -8.68 0.78
CA PRO A 62 5.41 -7.22 0.95
C PRO A 62 4.08 -6.60 0.48
N PRO A 63 3.38 -5.82 1.33
CA PRO A 63 2.07 -5.27 0.99
C PRO A 63 2.13 -4.06 0.03
N GLY A 64 3.31 -3.71 -0.46
CA GLY A 64 3.50 -2.60 -1.37
C GLY A 64 4.96 -2.18 -1.51
N LEU A 65 5.17 -1.00 -2.10
CA LEU A 65 6.47 -0.45 -2.47
C LEU A 65 6.72 0.91 -1.81
N LEU A 66 7.98 1.14 -1.45
CA LEU A 66 8.50 2.43 -1.02
C LEU A 66 9.33 3.08 -2.14
N ALA A 67 9.22 4.40 -2.26
CA ALA A 67 10.10 5.21 -3.09
C ALA A 67 11.11 5.95 -2.20
N PHE A 68 12.39 5.84 -2.53
CA PHE A 68 13.50 6.46 -1.82
C PHE A 68 14.18 7.53 -2.65
N GLU A 69 14.55 8.63 -2.00
CA GLU A 69 15.47 9.65 -2.52
C GLU A 69 16.46 10.02 -1.41
N ASP A 70 17.75 10.09 -1.76
CA ASP A 70 18.84 10.44 -0.82
C ASP A 70 18.78 9.65 0.50
N GLY A 71 18.48 8.35 0.40
CA GLY A 71 18.38 7.43 1.53
C GLY A 71 17.14 7.59 2.40
N LYS A 72 16.13 8.36 1.98
CA LYS A 72 14.89 8.56 2.74
C LYS A 72 13.66 8.12 1.95
N ALA A 73 12.74 7.44 2.61
CA ALA A 73 11.43 7.16 2.03
C ALA A 73 10.66 8.47 1.81
N VAL A 74 10.26 8.70 0.55
CA VAL A 74 9.50 9.88 0.12
C VAL A 74 8.11 9.53 -0.42
N GLY A 75 7.87 8.26 -0.75
CA GLY A 75 6.59 7.79 -1.27
C GLY A 75 6.30 6.34 -0.90
N TRP A 76 5.02 6.01 -0.92
CA TRP A 76 4.45 4.69 -0.65
C TRP A 76 3.37 4.40 -1.68
N MET A 77 3.31 3.15 -2.11
CA MET A 77 2.23 2.60 -2.91
C MET A 77 1.85 1.22 -2.39
N GLN A 78 0.61 1.07 -1.95
CA GLN A 78 0.05 -0.25 -1.64
C GLN A 78 -0.26 -0.95 -2.96
N ILE A 79 0.37 -2.10 -3.20
CA ILE A 79 0.16 -2.94 -4.37
C ILE A 79 0.27 -4.42 -3.95
N GLY A 80 -0.68 -5.23 -4.40
CA GLY A 80 -0.74 -6.66 -4.06
C GLY A 80 -2.02 -7.32 -4.57
N PRO A 81 -2.22 -8.62 -4.29
CA PRO A 81 -3.44 -9.34 -4.63
C PRO A 81 -4.68 -8.62 -4.10
N ARG A 82 -5.76 -8.58 -4.89
CA ARG A 82 -7.01 -7.90 -4.51
C ARG A 82 -7.67 -8.49 -3.26
N ALA A 83 -7.45 -9.78 -3.02
CA ALA A 83 -7.93 -10.48 -1.82
C ALA A 83 -7.34 -9.89 -0.52
N ASP A 84 -6.16 -9.27 -0.58
CA ASP A 84 -5.48 -8.65 0.56
C ASP A 84 -6.12 -7.30 0.97
N VAL A 85 -6.99 -6.76 0.12
CA VAL A 85 -7.73 -5.50 0.31
C VAL A 85 -9.22 -5.71 0.04
N PRO A 86 -9.93 -6.52 0.84
CA PRO A 86 -11.31 -6.94 0.54
C PRO A 86 -12.28 -5.78 0.33
N GLU A 87 -12.12 -4.67 1.05
CA GLU A 87 -12.99 -3.49 0.91
C GLU A 87 -12.75 -2.70 -0.38
N TRP A 88 -11.67 -2.98 -1.12
CA TRP A 88 -11.45 -2.49 -2.48
C TRP A 88 -12.40 -3.13 -3.48
N ASN A 89 -12.88 -4.35 -3.20
CA ASN A 89 -13.78 -5.12 -4.05
C ASN A 89 -15.27 -4.87 -3.79
N ASN A 90 -15.60 -3.98 -2.84
CA ASN A 90 -16.98 -3.73 -2.44
C ASN A 90 -17.84 -3.26 -3.65
N PRO A 91 -19.00 -3.89 -3.94
CA PRO A 91 -19.82 -3.61 -5.12
C PRO A 91 -20.25 -2.15 -5.28
N GLY A 92 -20.31 -1.37 -4.19
CA GLY A 92 -20.63 0.06 -4.23
C GLY A 92 -19.48 0.96 -4.70
N ARG A 93 -18.32 0.42 -5.08
CA ARG A 93 -17.15 1.20 -5.48
C ARG A 93 -16.87 1.04 -6.97
N GLY A 94 -16.37 2.10 -7.61
CA GLY A 94 -15.87 2.03 -8.99
C GLY A 94 -14.66 1.12 -9.16
N SER A 95 -14.04 0.68 -8.06
CA SER A 95 -12.98 -0.31 -8.06
C SER A 95 -13.48 -1.76 -8.05
N ALA A 96 -14.78 -2.01 -7.84
CA ALA A 96 -15.33 -3.36 -7.82
C ALA A 96 -14.96 -4.13 -9.10
N PRO A 97 -14.58 -5.40 -9.00
CA PRO A 97 -14.25 -6.16 -10.20
C PRO A 97 -15.51 -6.41 -11.03
N VAL A 98 -15.32 -6.47 -12.35
CA VAL A 98 -16.40 -6.78 -13.29
C VAL A 98 -16.82 -8.23 -13.15
N ASP A 99 -15.84 -9.14 -13.04
CA ASP A 99 -16.06 -10.54 -12.71
C ASP A 99 -15.89 -10.76 -11.19
N PRO A 100 -16.92 -11.23 -10.46
CA PRO A 100 -16.79 -11.58 -9.06
C PRO A 100 -15.68 -12.59 -8.76
N ALA A 101 -15.32 -13.46 -9.69
CA ALA A 101 -14.23 -14.44 -9.52
C ALA A 101 -12.87 -13.77 -9.29
N ASP A 102 -12.65 -12.57 -9.84
CA ASP A 102 -11.41 -11.80 -9.67
C ASP A 102 -11.19 -11.34 -8.21
N THR A 103 -12.23 -11.41 -7.35
CA THR A 103 -12.06 -11.11 -5.91
C THR A 103 -11.23 -12.15 -5.17
N ALA A 104 -11.28 -13.41 -5.62
CA ALA A 104 -10.61 -14.55 -5.00
C ALA A 104 -9.36 -15.00 -5.77
N ASP A 105 -9.14 -14.48 -6.98
CA ASP A 105 -7.97 -14.79 -7.79
C ASP A 105 -6.72 -14.04 -7.29
N ALA A 106 -5.75 -14.79 -6.77
CA ALA A 106 -4.49 -14.25 -6.25
C ALA A 106 -3.59 -13.64 -7.34
N SER A 107 -3.83 -13.93 -8.61
CA SER A 107 -3.14 -13.33 -9.75
C SER A 107 -3.72 -11.98 -10.17
N VAL A 108 -4.89 -11.58 -9.64
CA VAL A 108 -5.46 -10.25 -9.91
C VAL A 108 -5.04 -9.28 -8.80
N TRP A 109 -4.33 -8.24 -9.20
CA TRP A 109 -3.70 -7.29 -8.29
C TRP A 109 -4.41 -5.94 -8.28
N ALA A 110 -4.22 -5.17 -7.22
CA ALA A 110 -4.72 -3.80 -7.12
C ALA A 110 -3.68 -2.85 -6.52
N ILE A 111 -3.69 -1.63 -7.05
CA ILE A 111 -3.05 -0.47 -6.42
C ILE A 111 -4.14 0.30 -5.68
N SER A 112 -4.19 0.18 -4.36
CA SER A 112 -5.31 0.70 -3.56
C SER A 112 -4.98 1.95 -2.73
N CYS A 113 -3.70 2.33 -2.62
CA CYS A 113 -3.30 3.49 -1.83
C CYS A 113 -1.99 4.09 -2.34
N PHE A 114 -1.92 5.42 -2.35
CA PHE A 114 -0.70 6.18 -2.54
C PHE A 114 -0.51 7.15 -1.39
N PHE A 115 0.74 7.33 -0.98
CA PHE A 115 1.12 8.42 -0.09
C PHE A 115 2.47 8.98 -0.52
N ILE A 116 2.55 10.30 -0.73
CA ILE A 116 3.79 10.98 -1.12
C ILE A 116 3.98 12.18 -0.20
N ARG A 117 5.18 12.31 0.37
CA ARG A 117 5.56 13.47 1.19
C ARG A 117 5.31 14.75 0.42
N VAL A 118 4.75 15.78 1.07
CA VAL A 118 4.38 17.04 0.42
C VAL A 118 5.53 17.64 -0.39
N LYS A 119 6.75 17.66 0.18
CA LYS A 119 7.96 18.18 -0.48
C LYS A 119 8.45 17.36 -1.69
N ALA A 120 7.94 16.14 -1.87
CA ALA A 120 8.29 15.25 -2.98
C ALA A 120 7.20 15.18 -4.06
N ARG A 121 6.07 15.89 -3.89
CA ARG A 121 4.99 15.93 -4.88
C ARG A 121 5.37 16.78 -6.10
N GLY A 122 4.69 16.55 -7.22
CA GLY A 122 4.95 17.26 -8.49
C GLY A 122 6.24 16.86 -9.20
N ARG A 123 6.96 15.85 -8.67
CA ARG A 123 8.28 15.41 -9.17
C ARG A 123 8.25 14.06 -9.88
N GLY A 124 7.05 13.55 -10.21
CA GLY A 124 6.87 12.29 -10.95
C GLY A 124 7.02 11.00 -10.11
N ILE A 125 7.12 11.09 -8.79
CA ILE A 125 7.30 9.92 -7.90
C ILE A 125 6.20 8.86 -8.06
N SER A 126 4.94 9.28 -8.27
CA SER A 126 3.83 8.36 -8.52
C SER A 126 4.03 7.51 -9.77
N HIS A 127 4.55 8.09 -10.85
CA HIS A 127 4.82 7.36 -12.09
C HIS A 127 5.89 6.30 -11.87
N ARG A 128 6.97 6.65 -11.16
CA ARG A 128 8.05 5.71 -10.82
C ARG A 128 7.56 4.57 -9.92
N LEU A 129 6.70 4.87 -8.95
CA LEU A 129 6.05 3.86 -8.11
C LEU A 129 5.20 2.89 -8.94
N VAL A 130 4.39 3.41 -9.88
CA VAL A 130 3.56 2.56 -10.75
C VAL A 130 4.41 1.71 -11.67
N GLU A 131 5.44 2.28 -12.30
CA GLU A 131 6.36 1.55 -13.18
C GLU A 131 7.05 0.40 -12.44
N GLY A 132 7.64 0.67 -11.27
CA GLY A 132 8.22 -0.36 -10.42
C GLY A 132 7.17 -1.35 -9.87
N GLY A 133 5.94 -0.88 -9.65
CA GLY A 133 4.78 -1.68 -9.25
C GLY A 133 4.38 -2.72 -10.27
N ILE A 134 4.30 -2.32 -11.54
CA ILE A 134 3.96 -3.22 -12.63
C ILE A 134 5.02 -4.32 -12.75
N GLU A 135 6.30 -3.97 -12.66
CA GLU A 135 7.39 -4.95 -12.68
C GLU A 135 7.32 -5.90 -11.48
N PHE A 136 7.14 -5.35 -10.28
CA PHE A 136 6.95 -6.12 -9.06
C PHE A 136 5.75 -7.08 -9.18
N ALA A 137 4.62 -6.63 -9.72
CA ALA A 137 3.43 -7.45 -9.89
C ALA A 137 3.68 -8.61 -10.88
N ARG A 138 4.31 -8.34 -12.02
CA ARG A 138 4.67 -9.37 -13.01
C ARG A 138 5.58 -10.45 -12.43
N GLN A 139 6.62 -10.04 -11.70
CA GLN A 139 7.55 -10.95 -11.05
C GLN A 139 6.88 -11.83 -9.98
N ASN A 140 5.75 -11.39 -9.44
CA ASN A 140 4.99 -12.09 -8.40
C ASN A 140 3.68 -12.73 -8.93
N GLY A 141 3.58 -12.95 -10.25
CA GLY A 141 2.51 -13.75 -10.85
C GLY A 141 1.20 -13.01 -11.10
N ALA A 142 1.23 -11.67 -11.17
CA ALA A 142 0.08 -10.91 -11.64
C ALA A 142 -0.19 -11.14 -13.14
N ARG A 143 -1.46 -11.25 -13.54
CA ARG A 143 -1.91 -11.41 -14.93
C ARG A 143 -2.62 -10.18 -15.49
#